data_AF-A0A451A7I0-F1
#
_entry.id   AF-A0A451A7I0-F1
#
_cell.length_a   1.000
_cell.length_b   1.000
_cell.length_c   1.000
_cell.angle_alpha   90.00
_cell.angle_beta   90.00
_cell.angle_gamma   90.00
#
_symmetry.space_group_name_H-M   'P 1'
#
loop_
_entity.id
_entity.type
_entity.pdbx_description
1 polymer ?
#
loop_
_entity_poly.entity_id
_entity_poly.type
_entity_poly.pdbx_seq_one_letter_code
_entity_poly.pdbx_strand_id
1 'polypeptide(L)'
;MEALRDSVSDSMDRMIAKRIHGCIAATIGVAPLLSLSVSDAMKTPLVSCRPDTLLRDAFVLMRKRGVGSLAIINDADELLGLLTGFSLCEAILEKDVSREERVSSIEYQYPYEIAESASLRQAEYLQEREDVKYLIVTRKKKPVGILSQTDILRAIAAISPPLLAEIQCAEDFISLNRLYARFPQFIADIRNWNRSITGVIRVLNETHQAVLRRCIVLTLRKFVEQGEGSPPGPFALLILGSGGRNEMLLTPDQDNAIILADEVGRDAAARKWFANFTDSLNRRMAYVGYALCPGEIMARNPTWRKGLSDWRQQFDHIIHYPTLKAARWSTIALDFKFLYGDETLVSGLRQEIVEKLQENPRLLRMMVEDDAEGRPPLGLFDRLITTTVDGKHRVDLKRGALRIVADAARVYAWREGVNTNNTVDRLRTLSQQGVLSREFVKTILAAYESLLDLYLEQRLQWALERKMENKLLDCDLLNLHEQELLRISLRTVKRLQERLQGDFEVDIW
;
A
#
# COMPACT_ATOMS: atom_id res chain seq x y z
N MET A 1 -6.18 -6.17 -37.79
CA MET A 1 -5.88 -4.76 -37.45
C MET A 1 -5.61 -4.58 -35.96
N GLU A 2 -6.35 -5.29 -35.09
CA GLU A 2 -6.13 -5.34 -33.62
C GLU A 2 -4.71 -5.82 -33.24
N ALA A 3 -4.28 -6.98 -33.75
CA ALA A 3 -2.93 -7.52 -33.50
C ALA A 3 -1.78 -6.61 -33.99
N LEU A 4 -2.03 -5.71 -34.96
CA LEU A 4 -1.02 -4.78 -35.45
C LEU A 4 -0.92 -3.53 -34.56
N ARG A 5 -2.02 -3.13 -33.91
CA ARG A 5 -2.04 -2.05 -32.90
C ARG A 5 -1.31 -2.48 -31.63
N ASP A 6 -1.55 -3.71 -31.18
CA ASP A 6 -0.90 -4.24 -29.97
C ASP A 6 0.62 -4.36 -30.15
N SER A 7 1.08 -4.86 -31.31
CA SER A 7 2.51 -4.97 -31.63
C SER A 7 3.27 -3.62 -31.64
N VAL A 8 2.60 -2.54 -32.04
CA VAL A 8 3.20 -1.19 -32.08
C VAL A 8 3.18 -0.56 -30.69
N SER A 9 2.12 -0.77 -29.90
CA SER A 9 2.05 -0.34 -28.51
C SER A 9 3.16 -0.99 -27.67
N ASP A 10 3.30 -2.31 -27.74
CA ASP A 10 4.31 -3.08 -27.00
C ASP A 10 5.75 -2.67 -27.35
N SER A 11 6.01 -2.35 -28.63
CA SER A 11 7.32 -1.86 -29.06
C SER A 11 7.65 -0.48 -28.49
N MET A 12 6.64 0.38 -28.35
CA MET A 12 6.78 1.72 -27.83
C MET A 12 6.91 1.71 -26.29
N ASP A 13 6.19 0.83 -25.61
CA ASP A 13 6.28 0.63 -24.15
C ASP A 13 7.66 0.07 -23.76
N ARG A 14 8.21 -0.86 -24.54
CA ARG A 14 9.61 -1.33 -24.38
C ARG A 14 10.64 -0.21 -24.50
N MET A 15 10.46 0.72 -25.44
CA MET A 15 11.37 1.86 -25.60
C MET A 15 11.30 2.81 -24.41
N ILE A 16 10.09 3.06 -23.89
CA ILE A 16 9.86 3.90 -22.71
C ILE A 16 10.48 3.26 -21.46
N ALA A 17 10.22 1.98 -21.23
CA ALA A 17 10.79 1.25 -20.10
C ALA A 17 12.32 1.30 -20.11
N LYS A 18 12.97 1.10 -21.28
CA LYS A 18 14.44 1.21 -21.41
C LYS A 18 14.96 2.59 -21.05
N ARG A 19 14.27 3.68 -21.46
CA ARG A 19 14.65 5.04 -21.09
C ARG A 19 14.55 5.25 -19.58
N ILE A 20 13.43 4.87 -18.96
CA ILE A 20 13.22 5.04 -17.51
C ILE A 20 14.28 4.29 -16.69
N HIS A 21 14.58 3.03 -17.04
CA HIS A 21 15.58 2.23 -16.30
C HIS A 21 17.01 2.77 -16.48
N GLY A 22 17.35 3.28 -17.67
CA GLY A 22 18.64 3.95 -17.89
C GLY A 22 18.80 5.23 -17.06
N CYS A 23 17.69 5.86 -16.67
CA CYS A 23 17.68 7.11 -15.93
C CYS A 23 17.92 6.96 -14.41
N ILE A 24 17.61 5.81 -13.80
CA ILE A 24 17.59 5.61 -12.34
C ILE A 24 18.97 5.21 -11.76
N ALA A 25 19.94 4.84 -12.60
CA ALA A 25 21.17 4.17 -12.16
C ALA A 25 22.22 5.04 -11.43
N ALA A 26 21.97 6.32 -11.14
CA ALA A 26 22.98 7.25 -10.64
C ALA A 26 22.77 7.73 -9.18
N THR A 27 23.62 7.20 -8.28
CA THR A 27 24.12 7.81 -7.00
C THR A 27 23.34 7.56 -5.69
N ILE A 28 24.11 7.39 -4.59
CA ILE A 28 23.81 7.48 -3.12
C ILE A 28 24.04 6.18 -2.30
N GLY A 29 24.43 6.38 -1.02
CA GLY A 29 25.26 5.61 -0.08
C GLY A 29 24.88 4.17 0.32
N VAL A 30 25.92 3.37 0.65
CA VAL A 30 25.83 1.89 0.80
C VAL A 30 26.25 1.40 2.19
N ALA A 31 26.55 2.30 3.14
CA ALA A 31 27.25 1.93 4.36
C ALA A 31 26.48 0.97 5.31
N PRO A 32 25.16 1.14 5.59
CA PRO A 32 24.45 0.29 6.56
C PRO A 32 24.13 -1.12 6.04
N LEU A 33 23.84 -1.23 4.73
CA LEU A 33 23.60 -2.49 4.04
C LEU A 33 24.83 -3.40 3.98
N LEU A 34 26.03 -2.79 4.09
CA LEU A 34 27.31 -3.49 4.15
C LEU A 34 27.68 -3.92 5.58
N SER A 35 27.13 -3.27 6.61
CA SER A 35 27.44 -3.58 8.02
C SER A 35 26.53 -4.63 8.66
N LEU A 36 25.28 -4.76 8.18
CA LEU A 36 24.33 -5.75 8.69
C LEU A 36 24.41 -7.07 7.92
N SER A 37 24.27 -8.14 8.67
CA SER A 37 24.10 -9.50 8.15
C SER A 37 22.63 -9.86 8.02
N VAL A 38 22.33 -10.89 7.23
CA VAL A 38 21.00 -11.49 7.13
C VAL A 38 20.48 -11.94 8.50
N SER A 39 21.38 -12.40 9.38
CA SER A 39 21.02 -12.83 10.74
C SER A 39 20.44 -11.69 11.61
N ASP A 40 20.81 -10.44 11.34
CA ASP A 40 20.31 -9.26 12.05
C ASP A 40 18.88 -8.87 11.63
N ALA A 41 18.43 -9.33 10.45
CA ALA A 41 17.16 -8.94 9.87
C ALA A 41 16.14 -10.09 9.78
N MET A 42 16.59 -11.34 9.67
CA MET A 42 15.71 -12.47 9.40
C MET A 42 14.64 -12.69 10.48
N LYS A 43 13.50 -13.24 10.08
CA LYS A 43 12.53 -13.81 11.01
C LYS A 43 12.95 -15.25 11.36
N THR A 44 13.10 -15.50 12.65
CA THR A 44 13.48 -16.81 13.20
C THR A 44 12.69 -17.05 14.52
N PRO A 45 12.29 -18.30 14.86
CA PRO A 45 12.51 -19.54 14.10
C PRO A 45 11.70 -19.58 12.80
N LEU A 46 12.21 -20.30 11.80
CA LEU A 46 11.49 -20.53 10.55
C LEU A 46 10.16 -21.24 10.82
N VAL A 47 9.07 -20.64 10.35
CA VAL A 47 7.76 -21.28 10.39
C VAL A 47 7.63 -22.17 9.16
N SER A 48 7.33 -23.44 9.38
CA SER A 48 7.31 -24.45 8.33
C SER A 48 6.15 -25.43 8.48
N CYS A 49 5.85 -26.15 7.40
CA CYS A 49 4.92 -27.26 7.37
C CYS A 49 5.55 -28.47 6.66
N ARG A 50 4.90 -29.64 6.80
CA ARG A 50 5.28 -30.87 6.11
C ARG A 50 4.49 -31.00 4.79
N PRO A 51 5.00 -31.74 3.78
CA PRO A 51 4.28 -31.96 2.52
C PRO A 51 2.91 -32.61 2.70
N ASP A 52 2.73 -33.41 3.75
CA ASP A 52 1.47 -34.09 4.09
C ASP A 52 0.51 -33.23 4.92
N THR A 53 0.91 -32.03 5.32
CA THR A 53 0.04 -31.08 6.02
C THR A 53 -1.14 -30.71 5.12
N LEU A 54 -2.35 -30.63 5.68
CA LEU A 54 -3.52 -30.22 4.93
C LEU A 54 -3.47 -28.74 4.57
N LEU A 55 -3.98 -28.35 3.40
CA LEU A 55 -4.02 -26.95 2.97
C LEU A 55 -4.76 -26.06 3.98
N ARG A 56 -5.88 -26.53 4.55
CA ARG A 56 -6.59 -25.82 5.62
C ARG A 56 -5.69 -25.55 6.85
N ASP A 57 -4.89 -26.53 7.24
CA ASP A 57 -4.08 -26.48 8.47
C ASP A 57 -2.87 -25.57 8.25
N ALA A 58 -2.30 -25.58 7.03
CA ALA A 58 -1.29 -24.64 6.60
C ALA A 58 -1.80 -23.18 6.66
N PHE A 59 -3.02 -22.91 6.16
CA PHE A 59 -3.63 -21.58 6.25
C PHE A 59 -3.89 -21.15 7.70
N VAL A 60 -4.42 -22.04 8.53
CA VAL A 60 -4.62 -21.78 9.97
C VAL A 60 -3.29 -21.50 10.67
N LEU A 61 -2.24 -22.24 10.34
CA LEU A 61 -0.90 -22.02 10.88
C LEU A 61 -0.34 -20.65 10.48
N MET A 62 -0.49 -20.24 9.22
CA MET A 62 -0.13 -18.91 8.73
C MET A 62 -0.82 -17.81 9.55
N ARG A 63 -2.15 -17.91 9.72
CA ARG A 63 -2.95 -16.95 10.50
C ARG A 63 -2.53 -16.92 11.97
N LYS A 64 -2.39 -18.08 12.61
CA LYS A 64 -2.01 -18.20 14.03
C LYS A 64 -0.63 -17.62 14.31
N ARG A 65 0.31 -17.75 13.36
CA ARG A 65 1.68 -17.24 13.48
C ARG A 65 1.85 -15.83 12.92
N GLY A 66 0.83 -15.25 12.28
CA GLY A 66 0.91 -13.94 11.64
C GLY A 66 1.93 -13.90 10.49
N VAL A 67 2.09 -15.00 9.75
CA VAL A 67 3.04 -15.12 8.62
C VAL A 67 2.28 -15.34 7.31
N GLY A 68 2.77 -14.76 6.21
CA GLY A 68 2.18 -14.90 4.88
C GLY A 68 2.76 -16.04 4.03
N SER A 69 3.72 -16.79 4.59
CA SER A 69 4.39 -17.90 3.92
C SER A 69 4.89 -18.93 4.93
N LEU A 70 5.04 -20.18 4.47
CA LEU A 70 5.55 -21.33 5.21
C LEU A 70 6.63 -22.01 4.37
N ALA A 71 7.77 -22.34 4.96
CA ALA A 71 8.71 -23.25 4.31
C ALA A 71 8.15 -24.68 4.35
N ILE A 72 8.32 -25.42 3.25
CA ILE A 72 7.95 -26.83 3.17
C ILE A 72 9.21 -27.64 3.43
N ILE A 73 9.20 -28.47 4.48
CA ILE A 73 10.36 -29.26 4.89
C ILE A 73 10.02 -30.75 4.99
N ASN A 74 10.90 -31.63 4.51
CA ASN A 74 10.74 -33.08 4.65
C ASN A 74 11.13 -33.58 6.06
N ASP A 75 10.87 -34.84 6.38
CA ASP A 75 11.17 -35.43 7.70
C ASP A 75 12.66 -35.39 8.10
N ALA A 76 13.56 -35.15 7.14
CA ALA A 76 15.00 -34.93 7.37
C ALA A 76 15.38 -33.44 7.60
N ASP A 77 14.37 -32.56 7.73
CA ASP A 77 14.48 -31.09 7.83
C ASP A 77 15.15 -30.42 6.62
N GLU A 78 15.06 -31.05 5.45
CA GLU A 78 15.50 -30.47 4.19
C GLU A 78 14.39 -29.63 3.56
N LEU A 79 14.78 -28.51 2.95
CA LEU A 79 13.88 -27.59 2.29
C LEU A 79 13.41 -28.16 0.95
N LEU A 80 12.10 -28.26 0.78
CA LEU A 80 11.47 -28.71 -0.46
C LEU A 80 10.88 -27.56 -1.27
N GLY A 81 10.44 -26.49 -0.59
CA GLY A 81 9.77 -25.38 -1.26
C GLY A 81 9.26 -24.31 -0.32
N LEU A 82 8.56 -23.33 -0.89
CA LEU A 82 7.90 -22.26 -0.15
C LEU A 82 6.41 -22.20 -0.52
N LEU A 83 5.57 -22.35 0.49
CA LEU A 83 4.14 -22.15 0.37
C LEU A 83 3.80 -20.70 0.73
N THR A 84 3.17 -19.96 -0.19
CA THR A 84 2.69 -18.59 0.09
C THR A 84 1.17 -18.57 0.22
N GLY A 85 0.63 -17.56 0.92
CA GLY A 85 -0.82 -17.35 0.94
C GLY A 85 -1.42 -17.16 -0.46
N PHE A 86 -0.66 -16.58 -1.40
CA PHE A 86 -1.07 -16.47 -2.79
C PHE A 86 -1.22 -17.84 -3.46
N SER A 87 -0.21 -18.71 -3.35
CA SER A 87 -0.24 -20.07 -3.91
C SER A 87 -1.40 -20.91 -3.34
N LEU A 88 -1.73 -20.69 -2.06
CA LEU A 88 -2.84 -21.35 -1.40
C LEU A 88 -4.20 -20.84 -1.93
N CYS A 89 -4.33 -19.53 -2.14
CA CYS A 89 -5.51 -18.94 -2.77
C CYS A 89 -5.66 -19.40 -4.22
N GLU A 90 -4.59 -19.39 -5.02
CA GLU A 90 -4.58 -19.85 -6.41
C GLU A 90 -5.05 -21.32 -6.50
N ALA A 91 -4.49 -22.20 -5.67
CA ALA A 91 -4.87 -23.61 -5.67
C ALA A 91 -6.35 -23.82 -5.32
N ILE A 92 -6.86 -23.15 -4.29
CA ILE A 92 -8.24 -23.36 -3.82
C ILE A 92 -9.26 -22.66 -4.72
N LEU A 93 -8.96 -21.44 -5.18
CA LEU A 93 -9.93 -20.60 -5.89
C LEU A 93 -9.89 -20.81 -7.42
N GLU A 94 -8.72 -21.03 -8.00
CA GLU A 94 -8.58 -21.14 -9.46
C GLU A 94 -8.53 -22.60 -9.92
N LYS A 95 -7.88 -23.48 -9.14
CA LYS A 95 -7.68 -24.89 -9.48
C LYS A 95 -8.68 -25.83 -8.80
N ASP A 96 -9.62 -25.28 -8.02
CA ASP A 96 -10.67 -26.00 -7.27
C ASP A 96 -10.13 -27.15 -6.40
N VAL A 97 -8.90 -26.98 -5.89
CA VAL A 97 -8.24 -27.96 -5.02
C VAL A 97 -8.94 -27.94 -3.66
N SER A 98 -9.30 -29.12 -3.17
CA SER A 98 -10.01 -29.22 -1.89
C SER A 98 -9.10 -28.78 -0.74
N ARG A 99 -9.66 -28.03 0.21
CA ARG A 99 -8.96 -27.63 1.45
C ARG A 99 -8.49 -28.82 2.32
N GLU A 100 -9.04 -29.99 2.05
CA GLU A 100 -8.72 -31.29 2.67
C GLU A 100 -7.58 -32.03 1.96
N GLU A 101 -7.03 -31.46 0.89
CA GLU A 101 -5.85 -31.99 0.24
C GLU A 101 -4.56 -31.55 0.94
N ARG A 102 -3.47 -32.25 0.59
CA ARG A 102 -2.13 -32.07 1.16
C ARG A 102 -1.38 -30.97 0.44
N VAL A 103 -0.46 -30.29 1.13
CA VAL A 103 0.45 -29.32 0.51
C VAL A 103 1.23 -29.91 -0.67
N SER A 104 1.53 -31.22 -0.65
CA SER A 104 2.19 -31.92 -1.75
C SER A 104 1.35 -32.04 -3.03
N SER A 105 0.03 -31.80 -2.99
CA SER A 105 -0.82 -31.86 -4.18
C SER A 105 -0.79 -30.59 -5.03
N ILE A 106 -0.21 -29.50 -4.50
CA ILE A 106 -0.09 -28.23 -5.18
C ILE A 106 1.34 -27.95 -5.60
N GLU A 107 1.52 -27.26 -6.71
CA GLU A 107 2.84 -26.84 -7.17
C GLU A 107 3.37 -25.72 -6.27
N TYR A 108 4.59 -25.90 -5.74
CA TYR A 108 5.28 -24.90 -4.95
C TYR A 108 6.68 -24.66 -5.51
N GLN A 109 7.11 -23.41 -5.45
CA GLN A 109 8.42 -23.01 -5.97
C GLN A 109 9.53 -23.33 -4.98
N TYR A 110 10.69 -23.72 -5.50
CA TYR A 110 11.90 -23.81 -4.71
C TYR A 110 12.40 -22.38 -4.42
N PRO A 111 12.45 -21.94 -3.16
CA PRO A 111 12.84 -20.58 -2.84
C PRO A 111 14.35 -20.40 -3.00
N TYR A 112 14.76 -19.17 -3.31
CA TYR A 112 16.17 -18.83 -3.25
C TYR A 112 16.66 -18.83 -1.80
N GLU A 113 17.84 -19.42 -1.60
CA GLU A 113 18.48 -19.52 -0.30
C GLU A 113 19.58 -18.47 -0.14
N ILE A 114 19.80 -18.03 1.10
CA ILE A 114 20.90 -17.16 1.46
C ILE A 114 21.50 -17.54 2.80
N ALA A 115 22.82 -17.47 2.94
CA ALA A 115 23.49 -17.74 4.20
C ALA A 115 23.16 -16.64 5.24
N GLU A 116 22.97 -17.03 6.51
CA GLU A 116 22.71 -16.06 7.59
C GLU A 116 23.84 -15.03 7.77
N SER A 117 25.06 -15.39 7.41
CA SER A 117 26.25 -14.55 7.48
C SER A 117 26.42 -13.64 6.27
N ALA A 118 25.57 -13.76 5.24
CA ALA A 118 25.60 -12.87 4.09
C ALA A 118 25.22 -11.45 4.52
N SER A 119 25.72 -10.45 3.82
CA SER A 119 25.31 -9.05 4.02
C SER A 119 23.87 -8.83 3.55
N LEU A 120 23.19 -7.85 4.14
CA LEU A 120 21.86 -7.43 3.65
C LEU A 120 21.91 -6.90 2.21
N ARG A 121 23.03 -6.32 1.77
CA ARG A 121 23.24 -5.94 0.36
C ARG A 121 23.18 -7.13 -0.60
N GLN A 122 23.78 -8.26 -0.21
CA GLN A 122 23.74 -9.47 -1.02
C GLN A 122 22.32 -10.04 -1.08
N ALA A 123 21.57 -9.96 0.02
CA ALA A 123 20.17 -10.35 0.08
C ALA A 123 19.30 -9.49 -0.85
N GLU A 124 19.43 -8.17 -0.76
CA GLU A 124 18.69 -7.21 -1.60
C GLU A 124 19.00 -7.43 -3.08
N TYR A 125 20.27 -7.55 -3.45
CA TYR A 125 20.68 -7.82 -4.84
C TYR A 125 20.10 -9.13 -5.37
N LEU A 126 20.07 -10.19 -4.56
CA LEU A 126 19.49 -11.48 -4.96
C LEU A 126 17.97 -11.38 -5.15
N GLN A 127 17.27 -10.66 -4.27
CA GLN A 127 15.83 -10.42 -4.41
C GLN A 127 15.48 -9.63 -5.67
N GLU A 128 16.24 -8.58 -5.98
CA GLU A 128 16.04 -7.76 -7.18
C GLU A 128 16.35 -8.53 -8.47
N ARG A 129 17.48 -9.25 -8.49
CA ARG A 129 17.93 -9.95 -9.70
C ARG A 129 16.99 -11.08 -10.09
N GLU A 130 16.48 -11.82 -9.10
CA GLU A 130 15.62 -12.99 -9.32
C GLU A 130 14.12 -12.67 -9.21
N ASP A 131 13.76 -11.41 -8.95
CA ASP A 131 12.37 -10.93 -8.74
C ASP A 131 11.60 -11.73 -7.67
N VAL A 132 12.23 -11.96 -6.51
CA VAL A 132 11.67 -12.76 -5.42
C VAL A 132 11.43 -11.97 -4.13
N LYS A 133 10.27 -12.21 -3.52
CA LYS A 133 9.83 -11.53 -2.28
C LYS A 133 10.49 -12.05 -1.01
N TYR A 134 10.83 -13.34 -0.99
CA TYR A 134 11.33 -14.04 0.18
C TYR A 134 12.61 -14.80 -0.16
N LEU A 135 13.57 -14.77 0.77
CA LEU A 135 14.72 -15.65 0.77
C LEU A 135 14.65 -16.58 1.99
N ILE A 136 14.93 -17.86 1.80
CA ILE A 136 15.12 -18.78 2.92
C ILE A 136 16.54 -18.63 3.45
N VAL A 137 16.65 -18.35 4.74
CA VAL A 137 17.93 -18.16 5.40
C VAL A 137 18.45 -19.50 5.88
N THR A 138 19.69 -19.84 5.50
CA THR A 138 20.33 -21.08 5.91
C THR A 138 21.54 -20.87 6.81
N ARG A 139 21.69 -21.79 7.77
CA ARG A 139 22.86 -21.96 8.64
C ARG A 139 23.41 -23.35 8.42
N LYS A 140 24.65 -23.45 7.92
CA LYS A 140 25.28 -24.76 7.58
C LYS A 140 24.38 -25.64 6.69
N LYS A 141 23.74 -25.06 5.66
CA LYS A 141 22.78 -25.69 4.73
C LYS A 141 21.45 -26.15 5.36
N LYS A 142 21.15 -25.79 6.61
CA LYS A 142 19.84 -26.02 7.21
C LYS A 142 19.00 -24.75 7.17
N PRO A 143 17.71 -24.81 6.82
CA PRO A 143 16.84 -23.65 6.80
C PRO A 143 16.50 -23.22 8.25
N VAL A 144 16.86 -21.99 8.62
CA VAL A 144 16.74 -21.47 10.01
C VAL A 144 15.90 -20.20 10.14
N GLY A 145 15.64 -19.53 9.02
CA GLY A 145 14.83 -18.32 9.01
C GLY A 145 14.32 -17.97 7.63
N ILE A 146 13.60 -16.87 7.55
CA ILE A 146 13.12 -16.29 6.30
C ILE A 146 13.39 -14.79 6.33
N LEU A 147 13.77 -14.25 5.18
CA LEU A 147 14.06 -12.83 5.03
C LEU A 147 13.18 -12.27 3.92
N SER A 148 12.40 -11.24 4.24
CA SER A 148 11.71 -10.42 3.24
C SER A 148 12.40 -9.07 3.09
N GLN A 149 12.12 -8.37 1.99
CA GLN A 149 12.60 -7.00 1.81
C GLN A 149 12.12 -6.08 2.95
N THR A 150 10.93 -6.32 3.51
CA THR A 150 10.45 -5.56 4.68
C THR A 150 11.36 -5.75 5.89
N ASP A 151 11.86 -6.95 6.09
CA ASP A 151 12.73 -7.25 7.23
C ASP A 151 14.12 -6.62 7.06
N ILE A 152 14.66 -6.61 5.84
CA ILE A 152 15.88 -5.85 5.50
C ILE A 152 15.72 -4.37 5.86
N LEU A 153 14.63 -3.74 5.42
CA LEU A 153 14.39 -2.32 5.69
C LEU A 153 14.15 -2.04 7.17
N ARG A 154 13.48 -2.95 7.88
CA ARG A 154 13.24 -2.83 9.32
C ARG A 154 14.56 -2.89 10.10
N ALA A 155 15.47 -3.77 9.70
CA ALA A 155 16.80 -3.87 10.30
C ALA A 155 17.65 -2.62 10.03
N ILE A 156 17.59 -2.07 8.82
CA ILE A 156 18.24 -0.80 8.48
C ILE A 156 17.66 0.36 9.31
N ALA A 157 16.33 0.44 9.40
CA ALA A 157 15.64 1.46 10.19
C ALA A 157 15.94 1.36 11.70
N ALA A 158 16.31 0.18 12.20
CA ALA A 158 16.69 -0.03 13.59
C ALA A 158 18.09 0.50 13.95
N ILE A 159 18.93 0.85 12.96
CA ILE A 159 20.26 1.44 13.20
C ILE A 159 20.21 2.95 13.50
N SER A 160 19.18 3.66 13.02
CA SER A 160 18.91 5.06 13.41
C SER A 160 18.05 5.07 14.70
N PRO A 161 18.07 6.11 15.58
CA PRO A 161 17.38 6.04 16.88
C PRO A 161 15.94 5.58 16.65
N PRO A 162 15.47 4.55 17.39
CA PRO A 162 14.43 3.65 16.90
C PRO A 162 13.09 4.36 16.92
N LEU A 163 12.84 5.21 15.93
CA LEU A 163 11.70 6.11 15.89
C LEU A 163 10.41 5.32 16.04
N LEU A 164 10.36 4.13 15.42
CA LEU A 164 9.25 3.19 15.56
C LEU A 164 9.05 2.70 17.01
N ALA A 165 10.13 2.33 17.71
CA ALA A 165 10.04 1.90 19.11
C ALA A 165 9.70 3.07 20.04
N GLU A 166 10.28 4.25 19.80
CA GLU A 166 9.96 5.47 20.54
C GLU A 166 8.48 5.83 20.37
N ILE A 167 7.91 5.70 19.16
CA ILE A 167 6.49 5.90 18.87
C ILE A 167 5.63 4.89 19.66
N GLN A 168 6.02 3.62 19.68
CA GLN A 168 5.27 2.58 20.40
C GLN A 168 5.26 2.82 21.92
N CYS A 169 6.35 3.36 22.47
CA CYS A 169 6.50 3.65 23.89
C CYS A 169 6.01 5.06 24.30
N ALA A 170 5.77 5.97 23.36
CA ALA A 170 5.43 7.37 23.64
C ALA A 170 4.26 7.52 24.63
N GLU A 171 4.47 8.16 25.78
CA GLU A 171 3.48 8.18 26.87
C GLU A 171 2.35 9.18 26.68
N ASP A 172 2.53 10.16 25.80
CA ASP A 172 1.56 11.21 25.53
C ASP A 172 1.60 11.73 24.09
N PHE A 173 0.62 12.58 23.77
CA PHE A 173 0.49 13.19 22.44
C PHE A 173 1.58 14.24 22.15
N ILE A 174 2.17 14.84 23.17
CA ILE A 174 3.26 15.83 23.03
C ILE A 174 4.51 15.12 22.50
N SER A 175 4.83 13.97 23.08
CA SER A 175 5.92 13.08 22.67
C SER A 175 5.69 12.59 21.25
N LEU A 176 4.47 12.13 20.92
CA LEU A 176 4.14 11.75 19.55
C LEU A 176 4.30 12.90 18.54
N ASN A 177 3.90 14.12 18.88
CA ASN A 177 4.10 15.28 18.02
C ASN A 177 5.60 15.56 17.78
N ARG A 178 6.43 15.49 18.82
CA ARG A 178 7.90 15.63 18.70
C ARG A 178 8.51 14.54 17.83
N LEU A 179 8.04 13.31 17.95
CA LEU A 179 8.48 12.18 17.12
C LEU A 179 8.02 12.35 15.67
N TYR A 180 6.79 12.80 15.44
CA TYR A 180 6.27 13.08 14.11
C TYR A 180 7.09 14.16 13.39
N ALA A 181 7.54 15.20 14.10
CA ALA A 181 8.42 16.23 13.54
C ALA A 181 9.78 15.71 13.04
N ARG A 182 10.21 14.49 13.46
CA ARG A 182 11.44 13.84 12.98
C ARG A 182 11.25 13.05 11.68
N PHE A 183 10.03 12.89 11.19
CA PHE A 183 9.73 12.08 10.00
C PHE A 183 10.54 12.49 8.76
N PRO A 184 10.66 13.79 8.39
CA PRO A 184 11.43 14.17 7.21
C PRO A 184 12.88 13.70 7.26
N GLN A 185 13.55 13.89 8.40
CA GLN A 185 14.93 13.43 8.57
C GLN A 185 15.03 11.91 8.53
N PHE A 186 14.14 11.22 9.24
CA PHE A 186 14.11 9.75 9.26
C PHE A 186 13.93 9.15 7.85
N ILE A 187 13.05 9.73 7.04
CA ILE A 187 12.84 9.25 5.67
C ILE A 187 14.01 9.62 4.74
N ALA A 188 14.62 10.79 4.92
CA ALA A 188 15.84 11.15 4.19
C ALA A 188 16.98 10.16 4.49
N ASP A 189 17.14 9.76 5.76
CA ASP A 189 18.13 8.75 6.16
C ASP A 189 17.85 7.40 5.48
N ILE A 190 16.60 6.92 5.51
CA ILE A 190 16.22 5.65 4.84
C ILE A 190 16.45 5.73 3.34
N ARG A 191 16.09 6.85 2.69
CA ARG A 191 16.29 7.03 1.26
C ARG A 191 17.77 7.09 0.88
N ASN A 192 18.63 7.60 1.75
CA ASN A 192 20.07 7.54 1.55
C ASN A 192 20.65 6.11 1.61
N TRP A 193 19.91 5.16 2.19
CA TRP A 193 20.35 3.78 2.39
C TRP A 193 19.65 2.76 1.49
N ASN A 194 18.55 3.16 0.85
CA ASN A 194 17.70 2.28 0.06
C ASN A 194 17.38 2.93 -1.28
N ARG A 195 17.67 2.20 -2.37
CA ARG A 195 17.40 2.66 -3.75
C ARG A 195 15.95 2.50 -4.16
N SER A 196 15.21 1.61 -3.50
CA SER A 196 13.82 1.32 -3.81
C SER A 196 12.88 2.33 -3.13
N ILE A 197 12.31 3.24 -3.92
CA ILE A 197 11.30 4.20 -3.47
C ILE A 197 10.07 3.50 -2.85
N THR A 198 9.67 2.36 -3.42
CA THR A 198 8.58 1.52 -2.87
C THR A 198 8.94 0.96 -1.50
N GLY A 199 10.20 0.60 -1.29
CA GLY A 199 10.72 0.25 0.03
C GLY A 199 10.67 1.40 1.03
N VAL A 200 11.10 2.61 0.64
CA VAL A 200 11.05 3.82 1.48
C VAL A 200 9.60 4.12 1.91
N ILE A 201 8.67 4.13 0.96
CA ILE A 201 7.23 4.37 1.22
C ILE A 201 6.66 3.30 2.16
N ARG A 202 7.08 2.04 2.02
CA ARG A 202 6.64 0.97 2.94
C ARG A 202 7.03 1.28 4.39
N VAL A 203 8.27 1.68 4.64
CA VAL A 203 8.74 2.04 6.00
C VAL A 203 8.02 3.28 6.53
N LEU A 204 7.80 4.27 5.67
CA LEU A 204 7.01 5.46 6.00
C LEU A 204 5.59 5.07 6.45
N ASN A 205 4.94 4.14 5.73
CA ASN A 205 3.60 3.66 6.06
C ASN A 205 3.56 2.84 7.36
N GLU A 206 4.56 2.01 7.62
CA GLU A 206 4.70 1.31 8.90
C GLU A 206 4.81 2.30 10.07
N THR A 207 5.63 3.34 9.89
CA THR A 207 5.83 4.40 10.89
C THR A 207 4.55 5.22 11.12
N HIS A 208 3.86 5.63 10.06
CA HIS A 208 2.56 6.31 10.18
C HIS A 208 1.55 5.44 10.93
N GLN A 209 1.41 4.16 10.56
CA GLN A 209 0.47 3.26 11.22
C GLN A 209 0.80 3.06 12.70
N ALA A 210 2.08 3.03 13.08
CA ALA A 210 2.49 2.97 14.48
C ALA A 210 2.05 4.23 15.26
N VAL A 211 2.20 5.42 14.69
CA VAL A 211 1.72 6.66 15.32
C VAL A 211 0.20 6.64 15.45
N LEU A 212 -0.52 6.28 14.39
CA LEU A 212 -1.98 6.23 14.42
C LEU A 212 -2.50 5.22 15.46
N ARG A 213 -1.89 4.02 15.56
CA ARG A 213 -2.21 3.04 16.62
C ARG A 213 -1.91 3.60 18.00
N ARG A 214 -0.78 4.30 18.18
CA ARG A 214 -0.45 4.89 19.48
C ARG A 214 -1.44 6.00 19.86
N CYS A 215 -1.87 6.83 18.92
CA CYS A 215 -2.93 7.82 19.15
C CYS A 215 -4.22 7.16 19.66
N ILE A 216 -4.60 6.01 19.10
CA ILE A 216 -5.78 5.24 19.53
C ILE A 216 -5.60 4.76 20.98
N VAL A 217 -4.48 4.09 21.28
CA VAL A 217 -4.17 3.57 22.63
C VAL A 217 -4.15 4.68 23.68
N LEU A 218 -3.49 5.81 23.39
CA LEU A 218 -3.43 6.94 24.32
C LEU A 218 -4.79 7.61 24.51
N THR A 219 -5.64 7.64 23.48
CA THR A 219 -6.99 8.21 23.60
C THR A 219 -7.88 7.32 24.45
N LEU A 220 -7.82 5.99 24.24
CA LEU A 220 -8.53 5.01 25.06
C LEU A 220 -8.10 5.09 26.53
N ARG A 221 -6.80 5.17 26.78
CA ARG A 221 -6.25 5.34 28.13
C ARG A 221 -6.82 6.58 28.81
N LYS A 222 -6.86 7.73 28.11
CA LYS A 222 -7.44 8.96 28.65
C LYS A 222 -8.92 8.83 28.97
N PHE A 223 -9.70 8.11 28.16
CA PHE A 223 -11.12 7.87 28.45
C PHE A 223 -11.30 7.09 29.76
N VAL A 224 -10.47 6.06 29.98
CA VAL A 224 -10.47 5.32 31.25
C VAL A 224 -10.07 6.23 32.43
N GLU A 225 -8.98 6.99 32.30
CA GLU A 225 -8.49 7.90 33.34
C GLU A 225 -9.50 9.02 33.69
N GLN A 226 -10.32 9.44 32.72
CA GLN A 226 -11.35 10.47 32.87
C GLN A 226 -12.70 9.92 33.38
N GLY A 227 -12.79 8.62 33.64
CA GLY A 227 -14.03 7.98 34.12
C GLY A 227 -15.07 7.69 33.04
N GLU A 228 -14.75 7.87 31.76
CA GLU A 228 -15.61 7.48 30.62
C GLU A 228 -15.60 5.96 30.37
N GLY A 229 -14.65 5.24 30.98
CA GLY A 229 -14.55 3.78 30.92
C GLY A 229 -13.90 3.23 29.64
N SER A 230 -13.96 1.90 29.49
CA SER A 230 -13.47 1.17 28.33
C SER A 230 -14.50 1.17 27.18
N PRO A 231 -14.10 0.86 25.93
CA PRO A 231 -15.03 0.73 24.82
C PRO A 231 -16.23 -0.18 25.16
N PRO A 232 -17.47 0.27 24.96
CA PRO A 232 -18.69 -0.48 25.33
C PRO A 232 -19.05 -1.55 24.28
N GLY A 233 -18.07 -2.40 23.93
CA GLY A 233 -18.22 -3.54 23.03
C GLY A 233 -17.23 -3.56 21.85
N PRO A 234 -17.29 -4.61 20.99
CA PRO A 234 -16.36 -4.79 19.88
C PRO A 234 -16.49 -3.72 18.80
N PHE A 235 -15.34 -3.28 18.28
CA PHE A 235 -15.24 -2.32 17.19
C PHE A 235 -13.97 -2.55 16.38
N ALA A 236 -13.97 -2.14 15.12
CA ALA A 236 -12.80 -2.12 14.24
C ALA A 236 -12.59 -0.70 13.71
N LEU A 237 -11.44 -0.11 14.00
CA LEU A 237 -11.02 1.14 13.40
C LEU A 237 -10.24 0.84 12.12
N LEU A 238 -10.64 1.53 11.05
CA LEU A 238 -10.09 1.40 9.71
C LEU A 238 -9.31 2.65 9.32
N ILE A 239 -8.23 2.45 8.57
CA ILE A 239 -7.63 3.50 7.73
C ILE A 239 -8.10 3.31 6.30
N LEU A 240 -8.37 4.42 5.62
CA LEU A 240 -8.95 4.43 4.28
C LEU A 240 -7.96 5.05 3.28
N GLY A 241 -8.34 5.06 1.99
CA GLY A 241 -7.59 5.72 0.93
C GLY A 241 -6.12 5.31 0.88
N SER A 242 -5.21 6.31 0.83
CA SER A 242 -3.76 6.04 0.77
C SER A 242 -3.26 5.26 1.98
N GLY A 243 -3.82 5.48 3.17
CA GLY A 243 -3.55 4.68 4.36
C GLY A 243 -3.94 3.22 4.20
N GLY A 244 -5.14 2.97 3.66
CA GLY A 244 -5.62 1.61 3.39
C GLY A 244 -4.84 0.86 2.30
N ARG A 245 -4.22 1.59 1.37
CA ARG A 245 -3.30 1.04 0.36
C ARG A 245 -1.85 0.85 0.82
N ASN A 246 -1.50 1.35 2.02
CA ASN A 246 -0.12 1.50 2.49
C ASN A 246 0.74 2.40 1.57
N GLU A 247 0.18 3.54 1.17
CA GLU A 247 0.77 4.52 0.24
C GLU A 247 0.74 5.95 0.79
N MET A 248 0.66 6.12 2.11
CA MET A 248 0.82 7.44 2.73
C MET A 248 2.20 8.01 2.40
N LEU A 249 2.22 9.29 2.03
CA LEU A 249 3.43 10.10 1.78
C LEU A 249 3.76 10.91 3.05
N LEU A 250 4.70 11.86 3.00
CA LEU A 250 5.26 12.52 4.19
C LEU A 250 4.22 13.18 5.12
N THR A 251 3.22 13.83 4.54
CA THR A 251 2.23 14.64 5.27
C THR A 251 0.80 14.25 4.87
N PRO A 252 0.36 13.05 5.26
CA PRO A 252 -0.99 12.59 4.93
C PRO A 252 -2.02 13.32 5.80
N ASP A 253 -3.22 13.47 5.26
CA ASP A 253 -4.42 13.81 6.01
C ASP A 253 -5.04 12.58 6.67
N GLN A 254 -6.13 12.79 7.41
CA GLN A 254 -6.84 11.73 8.12
C GLN A 254 -7.98 11.14 7.29
N ASP A 255 -7.81 9.93 6.78
CA ASP A 255 -8.92 9.13 6.25
C ASP A 255 -9.13 7.88 7.12
N ASN A 256 -10.19 7.88 7.93
CA ASN A 256 -10.51 6.78 8.83
C ASN A 256 -12.00 6.57 9.07
N ALA A 257 -12.36 5.34 9.46
CA ALA A 257 -13.72 4.94 9.79
C ALA A 257 -13.72 3.95 10.95
N ILE A 258 -14.90 3.70 11.52
CA ILE A 258 -15.10 2.67 12.53
C ILE A 258 -16.32 1.80 12.18
N ILE A 259 -16.12 0.49 12.28
CA ILE A 259 -17.17 -0.53 12.25
C ILE A 259 -17.45 -0.93 13.70
N LEU A 260 -18.71 -0.84 14.12
CA LEU A 260 -19.18 -1.34 15.40
C LEU A 260 -19.82 -2.71 15.21
N ALA A 261 -19.71 -3.60 16.19
CA ALA A 261 -20.61 -4.76 16.23
C ALA A 261 -22.07 -4.26 16.25
N ASP A 262 -23.00 -4.99 15.62
CA ASP A 262 -24.34 -4.43 15.37
C ASP A 262 -25.11 -4.15 16.67
N GLU A 263 -24.91 -4.94 17.72
CA GLU A 263 -25.47 -4.69 19.05
C GLU A 263 -24.93 -3.39 19.67
N VAL A 264 -23.65 -3.10 19.47
CA VAL A 264 -23.00 -1.86 19.89
C VAL A 264 -23.53 -0.67 19.08
N GLY A 265 -23.71 -0.86 17.77
CA GLY A 265 -24.28 0.14 16.87
C GLY A 265 -25.73 0.49 17.19
N ARG A 266 -26.51 -0.45 17.74
CA ARG A 266 -27.91 -0.23 18.14
C ARG A 266 -28.04 0.46 19.49
N ASP A 267 -27.09 0.27 20.41
CA ASP A 267 -27.12 0.92 21.72
C ASP A 267 -26.81 2.43 21.63
N ALA A 268 -27.72 3.26 22.14
CA ALA A 268 -27.57 4.71 22.16
C ALA A 268 -26.43 5.17 23.07
N ALA A 269 -26.20 4.51 24.21
CA ALA A 269 -25.13 4.86 25.13
C ALA A 269 -23.77 4.53 24.50
N ALA A 270 -23.62 3.33 23.93
CA ALA A 270 -22.43 2.95 23.20
C ALA A 270 -22.14 3.87 22.01
N ARG A 271 -23.14 4.21 21.19
CA ARG A 271 -22.97 5.16 20.08
C ARG A 271 -22.47 6.53 20.55
N LYS A 272 -23.00 7.05 21.66
CA LYS A 272 -22.55 8.32 22.24
C LYS A 272 -21.10 8.23 22.71
N TRP A 273 -20.73 7.12 23.36
CA TRP A 273 -19.35 6.87 23.77
C TRP A 273 -18.39 6.87 22.58
N PHE A 274 -18.71 6.12 21.52
CA PHE A 274 -17.86 6.09 20.31
C PHE A 274 -17.85 7.42 19.56
N ALA A 275 -18.91 8.22 19.63
CA ALA A 275 -18.92 9.58 19.08
C ALA A 275 -17.92 10.48 19.80
N ASN A 276 -17.93 10.46 21.13
CA ASN A 276 -16.98 11.23 21.95
C ASN A 276 -15.54 10.74 21.71
N PHE A 277 -15.34 9.42 21.69
CA PHE A 277 -14.04 8.81 21.45
C PHE A 277 -13.44 9.22 20.09
N THR A 278 -14.22 9.10 19.02
CA THR A 278 -13.74 9.42 17.67
C THR A 278 -13.50 10.92 17.46
N ASP A 279 -14.34 11.81 18.01
CA ASP A 279 -14.06 13.25 17.96
C ASP A 279 -12.77 13.61 18.72
N SER A 280 -12.57 13.02 19.91
CA SER A 280 -11.32 13.20 20.67
C SER A 280 -10.11 12.67 19.91
N LEU A 281 -10.22 11.47 19.33
CA LEU A 281 -9.16 10.80 18.58
C LEU A 281 -8.73 11.63 17.37
N ASN A 282 -9.67 12.05 16.52
CA ASN A 282 -9.34 12.80 15.30
C ASN A 282 -8.71 14.16 15.62
N ARG A 283 -9.16 14.86 16.68
CA ARG A 283 -8.53 16.11 17.15
C ARG A 283 -7.11 15.86 17.68
N ARG A 284 -6.87 14.74 18.36
CA ARG A 284 -5.54 14.38 18.87
C ARG A 284 -4.59 13.95 17.76
N MET A 285 -5.06 13.24 16.74
CA MET A 285 -4.29 12.98 15.52
C MET A 285 -3.91 14.28 14.80
N ALA A 286 -4.83 15.25 14.74
CA ALA A 286 -4.54 16.59 14.21
C ALA A 286 -3.48 17.33 15.02
N TYR A 287 -3.56 17.26 16.35
CA TYR A 287 -2.51 17.80 17.22
C TYR A 287 -1.15 17.15 16.98
N VAL A 288 -1.09 15.83 16.76
CA VAL A 288 0.17 15.12 16.50
C VAL A 288 0.79 15.54 15.16
N GLY A 289 -0.03 15.81 14.14
CA GLY A 289 0.44 16.32 12.84
C GLY A 289 -0.34 15.82 11.61
N TYR A 290 -1.41 15.05 11.81
CA TYR A 290 -2.26 14.55 10.72
C TYR A 290 -3.44 15.50 10.51
N ALA A 291 -3.39 16.36 9.49
CA ALA A 291 -4.45 17.33 9.25
C ALA A 291 -5.83 16.67 9.12
N LEU A 292 -6.87 17.36 9.62
CA LEU A 292 -8.25 16.92 9.41
C LEU A 292 -8.54 16.87 7.91
N CYS A 293 -9.20 15.80 7.47
CA CYS A 293 -9.55 15.63 6.05
C CYS A 293 -10.58 16.69 5.64
N PRO A 294 -10.30 17.52 4.61
CA PRO A 294 -11.24 18.52 4.12
C PRO A 294 -12.58 17.93 3.63
N GLY A 295 -12.57 16.65 3.23
CA GLY A 295 -13.76 15.90 2.82
C GLY A 295 -14.57 15.30 3.97
N GLU A 296 -14.19 15.54 5.23
CA GLU A 296 -14.81 14.97 6.44
C GLU A 296 -14.90 13.43 6.42
N ILE A 297 -13.88 12.77 5.83
CA ILE A 297 -13.73 11.30 5.77
C ILE A 297 -13.06 10.77 7.04
N MET A 298 -13.73 10.93 8.16
CA MET A 298 -13.16 10.65 9.48
C MET A 298 -14.22 10.02 10.39
N ALA A 299 -13.79 9.13 11.30
CA ALA A 299 -14.67 8.40 12.22
C ALA A 299 -15.48 9.31 13.17
N ARG A 300 -15.03 10.57 13.39
CA ARG A 300 -15.81 11.60 14.11
C ARG A 300 -17.15 11.91 13.42
N ASN A 301 -17.19 11.83 12.09
CA ASN A 301 -18.39 12.05 11.29
C ASN A 301 -19.27 10.77 11.33
N PRO A 302 -20.56 10.86 11.74
CA PRO A 302 -21.45 9.70 11.86
C PRO A 302 -21.58 8.85 10.60
N THR A 303 -21.35 9.42 9.41
CA THR A 303 -21.37 8.64 8.15
C THR A 303 -20.26 7.58 8.10
N TRP A 304 -19.18 7.76 8.87
CA TRP A 304 -18.03 6.86 8.96
C TRP A 304 -17.96 6.09 10.28
N ARG A 305 -19.06 6.07 11.04
CA ARG A 305 -19.20 5.37 12.32
C ARG A 305 -20.53 4.64 12.37
N LYS A 306 -20.52 3.36 12.02
CA LYS A 306 -21.75 2.57 11.83
C LYS A 306 -21.59 1.12 12.27
N GLY A 307 -22.71 0.43 12.46
CA GLY A 307 -22.74 -1.03 12.60
C GLY A 307 -22.28 -1.73 11.32
N LEU A 308 -21.84 -2.99 11.43
CA LEU A 308 -21.42 -3.79 10.27
C LEU A 308 -22.57 -3.97 9.25
N SER A 309 -23.79 -4.23 9.71
CA SER A 309 -24.96 -4.37 8.84
C SER A 309 -25.28 -3.07 8.09
N ASP A 310 -25.16 -1.92 8.75
CA ASP A 310 -25.35 -0.61 8.13
C ASP A 310 -24.27 -0.31 7.08
N TRP A 311 -23.02 -0.72 7.34
CA TRP A 311 -21.92 -0.62 6.38
C TRP A 311 -22.20 -1.47 5.13
N ARG A 312 -22.61 -2.72 5.33
CA ARG A 312 -23.01 -3.62 4.22
C ARG A 312 -24.13 -3.01 3.40
N GLN A 313 -25.18 -2.49 4.05
CA GLN A 313 -26.30 -1.84 3.36
C GLN A 313 -25.85 -0.60 2.59
N GLN A 314 -24.96 0.22 3.16
CA GLN A 314 -24.43 1.40 2.48
C GLN A 314 -23.61 1.02 1.25
N PHE A 315 -22.72 0.04 1.35
CA PHE A 315 -21.93 -0.43 0.20
C PHE A 315 -22.81 -1.06 -0.87
N ASP A 316 -23.78 -1.86 -0.48
CA ASP A 316 -24.77 -2.45 -1.39
C ASP A 316 -25.54 -1.36 -2.15
N HIS A 317 -26.00 -0.33 -1.44
CA HIS A 317 -26.73 0.78 -2.05
C HIS A 317 -25.89 1.58 -3.05
N ILE A 318 -24.63 1.93 -2.71
CA ILE A 318 -23.80 2.72 -3.63
C ILE A 318 -23.38 1.94 -4.88
N ILE A 319 -23.31 0.60 -4.79
CA ILE A 319 -22.97 -0.26 -5.91
C ILE A 319 -24.16 -0.37 -6.89
N HIS A 320 -25.38 -0.58 -6.36
CA HIS A 320 -26.59 -0.72 -7.18
C HIS A 320 -27.15 0.62 -7.68
N TYR A 321 -27.00 1.68 -6.90
CA TYR A 321 -27.54 3.01 -7.18
C TYR A 321 -26.44 4.08 -7.10
N PRO A 322 -25.40 4.00 -7.94
CA PRO A 322 -24.25 4.91 -7.86
C PRO A 322 -24.64 6.34 -8.25
N THR A 323 -24.03 7.29 -7.56
CA THR A 323 -24.06 8.72 -7.88
C THR A 323 -22.62 9.21 -8.10
N LEU A 324 -22.42 10.35 -8.76
CA LEU A 324 -21.06 10.92 -8.93
C LEU A 324 -20.35 11.12 -7.58
N LYS A 325 -21.10 11.57 -6.56
CA LYS A 325 -20.59 11.69 -5.19
C LYS A 325 -20.17 10.35 -4.62
N ALA A 326 -20.95 9.28 -4.84
CA ALA A 326 -20.62 7.94 -4.38
C ALA A 326 -19.40 7.36 -5.12
N ALA A 327 -19.27 7.58 -6.43
CA ALA A 327 -18.09 7.19 -7.21
C ALA A 327 -16.82 7.84 -6.65
N ARG A 328 -16.84 9.17 -6.44
CA ARG A 328 -15.73 9.91 -5.85
C ARG A 328 -15.35 9.38 -4.46
N TRP A 329 -16.34 9.18 -3.58
CA TRP A 329 -16.08 8.63 -2.24
C TRP A 329 -15.56 7.19 -2.26
N SER A 330 -15.98 6.38 -3.24
CA SER A 330 -15.56 4.98 -3.35
C SER A 330 -14.06 4.83 -3.59
N THR A 331 -13.41 5.82 -4.23
CA THR A 331 -11.94 5.87 -4.39
C THR A 331 -11.17 5.92 -3.06
N ILE A 332 -11.86 6.31 -1.97
CA ILE A 332 -11.27 6.41 -0.62
C ILE A 332 -11.85 5.31 0.28
N ALA A 333 -13.18 5.19 0.33
CA ALA A 333 -13.90 4.33 1.27
C ALA A 333 -13.60 2.83 1.08
N LEU A 334 -13.52 2.37 -0.17
CA LEU A 334 -13.37 0.95 -0.48
C LEU A 334 -11.91 0.48 -0.41
N ASP A 335 -10.96 1.42 -0.45
CA ASP A 335 -9.56 1.17 -0.07
C ASP A 335 -9.41 1.21 1.45
N PHE A 336 -10.14 0.36 2.19
CA PHE A 336 -10.04 0.28 3.65
C PHE A 336 -9.05 -0.80 4.09
N LYS A 337 -8.39 -0.58 5.23
CA LYS A 337 -7.57 -1.56 5.93
C LYS A 337 -7.82 -1.47 7.43
N PHE A 338 -7.87 -2.63 8.08
CA PHE A 338 -7.91 -2.71 9.54
C PHE A 338 -6.68 -2.02 10.17
N LEU A 339 -6.92 -1.19 11.19
CA LEU A 339 -5.88 -0.52 11.95
C LEU A 339 -5.81 -0.99 13.41
N TYR A 340 -6.95 -1.08 14.10
CA TYR A 340 -7.03 -1.39 15.54
C TYR A 340 -8.42 -1.94 15.94
N GLY A 341 -8.48 -2.80 16.96
CA GLY A 341 -9.73 -3.34 17.51
C GLY A 341 -9.94 -4.81 17.14
N ASP A 342 -11.18 -5.17 16.84
CA ASP A 342 -11.57 -6.53 16.44
C ASP A 342 -11.56 -6.69 14.91
N GLU A 343 -10.51 -7.32 14.38
CA GLU A 343 -10.36 -7.55 12.94
C GLU A 343 -11.46 -8.45 12.34
N THR A 344 -12.17 -9.24 13.16
CA THR A 344 -13.23 -10.14 12.67
C THR A 344 -14.39 -9.38 12.04
N LEU A 345 -14.65 -8.13 12.48
CA LEU A 345 -15.67 -7.25 11.92
C LEU A 345 -15.36 -6.78 10.48
N VAL A 346 -14.14 -7.01 10.00
CA VAL A 346 -13.68 -6.63 8.66
C VAL A 346 -13.46 -7.87 7.77
N SER A 347 -13.52 -9.06 8.36
CA SER A 347 -13.28 -10.32 7.66
C SER A 347 -14.38 -10.59 6.63
N GLY A 348 -14.00 -10.97 5.41
CA GLY A 348 -14.94 -11.23 4.31
C GLY A 348 -15.55 -9.97 3.67
N LEU A 349 -15.63 -8.84 4.38
CA LEU A 349 -16.30 -7.62 3.89
C LEU A 349 -15.75 -7.13 2.54
N ARG A 350 -14.43 -7.19 2.33
CA ARG A 350 -13.85 -6.77 1.04
C ARG A 350 -14.25 -7.71 -0.09
N GLN A 351 -14.22 -9.01 0.16
CA GLN A 351 -14.60 -10.01 -0.83
C GLN A 351 -16.06 -9.81 -1.24
N GLU A 352 -16.97 -9.64 -0.26
CA GLU A 352 -18.39 -9.34 -0.53
C GLU A 352 -18.58 -8.08 -1.38
N ILE A 353 -17.79 -7.02 -1.14
CA ILE A 353 -17.85 -5.77 -1.91
C ILE A 353 -17.35 -5.99 -3.34
N VAL A 354 -16.24 -6.69 -3.50
CA VAL A 354 -15.60 -6.92 -4.81
C VAL A 354 -16.48 -7.80 -5.68
N GLU A 355 -17.07 -8.88 -5.14
CA GLU A 355 -18.03 -9.73 -5.86
C GLU A 355 -19.20 -8.91 -6.41
N LYS A 356 -19.78 -8.02 -5.57
CA LYS A 356 -20.88 -7.13 -6.01
C LYS A 356 -20.47 -6.10 -7.06
N LEU A 357 -19.22 -5.61 -7.01
CA LEU A 357 -18.69 -4.68 -8.01
C LEU A 357 -18.53 -5.35 -9.37
N GLN A 358 -18.18 -6.64 -9.41
CA GLN A 358 -18.12 -7.41 -10.66
C GLN A 358 -19.51 -7.60 -11.26
N GLU A 359 -20.53 -7.85 -10.44
CA GLU A 359 -21.92 -7.99 -10.88
C GLU A 359 -22.53 -6.65 -11.36
N ASN A 360 -22.08 -5.51 -10.81
CA ASN A 360 -22.63 -4.18 -11.07
C ASN A 360 -21.55 -3.17 -11.49
N PRO A 361 -21.07 -3.22 -12.74
CA PRO A 361 -19.94 -2.39 -13.20
C PRO A 361 -20.28 -0.90 -13.38
N ARG A 362 -21.55 -0.50 -13.16
CA ARG A 362 -21.99 0.89 -13.32
C ARG A 362 -21.23 1.85 -12.40
N LEU A 363 -20.98 1.45 -11.15
CA LEU A 363 -20.18 2.25 -10.23
C LEU A 363 -18.73 2.41 -10.75
N LEU A 364 -18.14 1.34 -11.28
CA LEU A 364 -16.80 1.38 -11.86
C LEU A 364 -16.73 2.34 -13.07
N ARG A 365 -17.71 2.28 -13.97
CA ARG A 365 -17.81 3.24 -15.09
C ARG A 365 -17.88 4.69 -14.61
N MET A 366 -18.73 4.98 -13.62
CA MET A 366 -18.84 6.32 -13.04
C MET A 366 -17.56 6.78 -12.34
N MET A 367 -16.77 5.85 -11.80
CA MET A 367 -15.44 6.17 -11.26
C MET A 367 -14.44 6.54 -12.36
N VAL A 368 -14.48 5.87 -13.52
CA VAL A 368 -13.65 6.24 -14.67
C VAL A 368 -14.04 7.62 -15.21
N GLU A 369 -15.34 7.94 -15.22
CA GLU A 369 -15.85 9.27 -15.59
C GLU A 369 -15.37 10.38 -14.62
N ASP A 370 -15.43 10.15 -13.31
CA ASP A 370 -14.91 11.11 -12.30
C ASP A 370 -13.38 11.26 -12.36
N ASP A 371 -12.63 10.18 -12.63
CA ASP A 371 -11.17 10.26 -12.81
C ASP A 371 -10.79 11.05 -14.07
N ALA A 372 -11.58 10.97 -15.15
CA ALA A 372 -11.34 11.69 -16.40
C ALA A 372 -11.32 13.24 -16.26
N GLU A 373 -11.88 13.79 -15.17
CA GLU A 373 -11.73 15.21 -14.81
C GLU A 373 -10.27 15.56 -14.42
N GLY A 374 -9.50 14.58 -13.93
CA GLY A 374 -8.07 14.70 -13.70
C GLY A 374 -7.29 14.27 -14.95
N ARG A 375 -6.47 15.15 -15.52
CA ARG A 375 -5.64 14.83 -16.69
C ARG A 375 -4.16 14.93 -16.35
N PRO A 376 -3.31 14.05 -16.92
CA PRO A 376 -1.87 14.25 -16.86
C PRO A 376 -1.50 15.63 -17.38
N PRO A 377 -0.57 16.34 -16.71
CA PRO A 377 -0.15 17.69 -17.05
C PRO A 377 0.75 17.71 -18.30
N LEU A 378 0.24 17.17 -19.40
CA LEU A 378 0.87 17.12 -20.72
C LEU A 378 -0.09 17.70 -21.77
N GLY A 379 0.39 18.70 -22.50
CA GLY A 379 -0.28 19.30 -23.64
C GLY A 379 0.15 18.65 -24.96
N LEU A 380 -0.11 19.37 -26.05
CA LEU A 380 0.32 18.96 -27.39
C LEU A 380 1.85 18.79 -27.44
N PHE A 381 2.31 17.78 -28.17
CA PHE A 381 3.72 17.42 -28.32
C PHE A 381 4.44 17.16 -26.98
N ASP A 382 3.73 16.60 -26.00
CA ASP A 382 4.24 16.28 -24.65
C ASP A 382 4.82 17.49 -23.90
N ARG A 383 4.37 18.70 -24.24
CA ARG A 383 4.76 19.91 -23.51
C ARG A 383 4.11 19.88 -22.12
N LEU A 384 4.90 20.02 -21.06
CA LEU A 384 4.38 20.09 -19.69
C LEU A 384 3.39 21.26 -19.55
N ILE A 385 2.25 20.98 -18.94
CA ILE A 385 1.27 21.98 -18.53
C ILE A 385 1.59 22.34 -17.08
N THR A 386 2.06 23.57 -16.87
CA THR A 386 2.46 24.06 -15.56
C THR A 386 1.58 25.23 -15.14
N THR A 387 1.32 25.36 -13.84
CA THR A 387 0.76 26.57 -13.25
C THR A 387 1.90 27.40 -12.67
N THR A 388 1.90 28.70 -12.94
CA THR A 388 2.89 29.62 -12.34
C THR A 388 2.43 30.02 -10.95
N VAL A 389 3.22 29.67 -9.93
CA VAL A 389 2.99 30.04 -8.53
C VAL A 389 4.29 30.61 -7.98
N ASP A 390 4.24 31.83 -7.43
CA ASP A 390 5.41 32.58 -6.96
C ASP A 390 6.52 32.73 -8.01
N GLY A 391 6.13 32.89 -9.29
CA GLY A 391 7.06 33.00 -10.41
C GLY A 391 7.77 31.69 -10.80
N LYS A 392 7.36 30.55 -10.23
CA LYS A 392 7.90 29.21 -10.52
C LYS A 392 6.91 28.35 -11.27
N HIS A 393 7.40 27.53 -12.19
CA HIS A 393 6.56 26.58 -12.95
C HIS A 393 6.28 25.35 -12.11
N ARG A 394 5.01 25.10 -11.79
CA ARG A 394 4.62 24.00 -10.90
C ARG A 394 3.59 23.05 -11.48
N VAL A 395 3.60 21.82 -11.01
CA VAL A 395 2.72 20.72 -11.44
C VAL A 395 2.15 19.97 -10.24
N ASP A 396 0.84 19.68 -10.26
CA ASP A 396 0.22 18.79 -9.27
C ASP A 396 0.46 17.32 -9.66
N LEU A 397 1.59 16.76 -9.24
CA LEU A 397 1.90 15.35 -9.48
C LEU A 397 0.96 14.39 -8.76
N LYS A 398 0.46 14.77 -7.58
CA LYS A 398 -0.40 13.89 -6.79
C LYS A 398 -1.73 13.69 -7.52
N ARG A 399 -2.38 14.79 -7.93
CA ARG A 399 -3.66 14.74 -8.64
C ARG A 399 -3.51 14.34 -10.10
N GLY A 400 -2.51 14.90 -10.79
CA GLY A 400 -2.30 14.73 -12.23
C GLY A 400 -1.52 13.48 -12.62
N ALA A 401 -1.03 12.67 -11.68
CA ALA A 401 -0.31 11.45 -12.04
C ALA A 401 -0.53 10.30 -11.06
N LEU A 402 -0.10 10.45 -9.80
CA LEU A 402 -0.10 9.35 -8.84
C LEU A 402 -1.52 8.84 -8.55
N ARG A 403 -2.49 9.74 -8.45
CA ARG A 403 -3.92 9.40 -8.27
C ARG A 403 -4.46 8.62 -9.47
N ILE A 404 -4.17 9.04 -10.69
CA ILE A 404 -4.65 8.39 -11.93
C ILE A 404 -4.15 6.94 -12.00
N VAL A 405 -2.88 6.69 -11.66
CA VAL A 405 -2.34 5.32 -11.61
C VAL A 405 -3.05 4.47 -10.55
N ALA A 406 -3.25 5.02 -9.36
CA ALA A 406 -3.95 4.32 -8.28
C ALA A 406 -5.42 4.04 -8.63
N ASP A 407 -6.10 4.99 -9.27
CA ASP A 407 -7.51 4.89 -9.66
C ASP A 407 -7.69 3.87 -10.78
N ALA A 408 -6.83 3.89 -11.81
CA ALA A 408 -6.82 2.88 -12.87
C ALA A 408 -6.54 1.47 -12.33
N ALA A 409 -5.50 1.30 -11.52
CA ALA A 409 -5.18 0.00 -10.91
C ALA A 409 -6.33 -0.53 -10.05
N ARG A 410 -7.02 0.36 -9.32
CA ARG A 410 -8.19 0.02 -8.48
C ARG A 410 -9.37 -0.45 -9.32
N VAL A 411 -9.73 0.31 -10.35
CA VAL A 411 -10.89 0.00 -11.19
C VAL A 411 -10.69 -1.32 -11.94
N TYR A 412 -9.50 -1.54 -12.53
CA TYR A 412 -9.18 -2.84 -13.12
C TYR A 412 -9.21 -3.96 -12.07
N ALA A 413 -8.56 -3.76 -10.92
CA ALA A 413 -8.54 -4.78 -9.86
C ALA A 413 -9.94 -5.22 -9.46
N TRP A 414 -10.86 -4.28 -9.24
CA TRP A 414 -12.23 -4.63 -8.83
C TRP A 414 -13.06 -5.25 -9.95
N ARG A 415 -12.86 -4.83 -11.21
CA ARG A 415 -13.51 -5.50 -12.36
C ARG A 415 -13.13 -6.98 -12.44
N GLU A 416 -11.88 -7.30 -12.10
CA GLU A 416 -11.30 -8.65 -12.21
C GLU A 416 -11.32 -9.44 -10.88
N GLY A 417 -12.01 -8.94 -9.85
CA GLY A 417 -12.18 -9.68 -8.59
C GLY A 417 -10.97 -9.65 -7.66
N VAL A 418 -10.00 -8.75 -7.89
CA VAL A 418 -8.76 -8.65 -7.12
C VAL A 418 -8.98 -7.91 -5.80
N ASN A 419 -8.73 -8.63 -4.69
CA ASN A 419 -8.94 -8.15 -3.31
C ASN A 419 -7.77 -7.35 -2.71
N THR A 420 -6.68 -7.17 -3.44
CA THR A 420 -5.51 -6.43 -2.94
C THR A 420 -5.76 -4.92 -2.97
N ASN A 421 -5.26 -4.19 -1.96
CA ASN A 421 -5.41 -2.73 -1.90
C ASN A 421 -4.27 -1.96 -2.57
N ASN A 422 -3.03 -2.42 -2.41
CA ASN A 422 -1.86 -1.66 -2.86
C ASN A 422 -1.82 -1.57 -4.39
N THR A 423 -1.53 -0.37 -4.92
CA THR A 423 -1.53 -0.06 -6.36
C THR A 423 -0.54 -0.93 -7.14
N VAL A 424 0.68 -1.11 -6.61
CA VAL A 424 1.71 -1.93 -7.26
C VAL A 424 1.29 -3.40 -7.25
N ASP A 425 0.79 -3.91 -6.13
CA ASP A 425 0.34 -5.29 -6.03
C ASP A 425 -0.89 -5.56 -6.93
N ARG A 426 -1.81 -4.60 -7.07
CA ARG A 426 -2.94 -4.67 -8.02
C ARG A 426 -2.44 -4.82 -9.45
N LEU A 427 -1.54 -3.94 -9.90
CA LEU A 427 -0.98 -3.98 -11.25
C LEU A 427 -0.24 -5.30 -11.53
N ARG A 428 0.54 -5.79 -10.57
CA ARG A 428 1.22 -7.10 -10.68
C ARG A 428 0.23 -8.26 -10.80
N THR A 429 -0.82 -8.26 -9.97
CA THR A 429 -1.86 -9.30 -10.01
C THR A 429 -2.59 -9.30 -11.35
N LEU A 430 -2.99 -8.12 -11.84
CA LEU A 430 -3.62 -7.96 -13.16
C LEU A 430 -2.71 -8.44 -14.31
N SER A 431 -1.40 -8.26 -14.17
CA SER A 431 -0.43 -8.79 -15.15
C SER A 431 -0.33 -10.31 -15.12
N GLN A 432 -0.32 -10.90 -13.92
CA GLN A 432 -0.28 -12.35 -13.73
C GLN A 432 -1.53 -13.03 -14.30
N GLN A 433 -2.69 -12.39 -14.16
CA GLN A 433 -3.97 -12.85 -14.73
C GLN A 433 -4.10 -12.59 -16.24
N GLY A 434 -3.13 -11.92 -16.87
CA GLY A 434 -3.16 -11.62 -18.30
C GLY A 434 -4.10 -10.48 -18.72
N VAL A 435 -4.72 -9.78 -17.76
CA VAL A 435 -5.61 -8.63 -18.01
C VAL A 435 -4.83 -7.46 -18.62
N LEU A 436 -3.61 -7.25 -18.13
CA LEU A 436 -2.67 -6.27 -18.67
C LEU A 436 -1.36 -6.96 -19.08
N SER A 437 -0.79 -6.60 -20.23
CA SER A 437 0.46 -7.21 -20.69
C SER A 437 1.61 -6.96 -19.70
N ARG A 438 2.51 -7.94 -19.54
CA ARG A 438 3.69 -7.82 -18.67
C ARG A 438 4.56 -6.61 -19.02
N GLU A 439 4.72 -6.33 -20.31
CA GLU A 439 5.51 -5.19 -20.79
C GLU A 439 4.85 -3.86 -20.42
N PHE A 440 3.52 -3.76 -20.58
CA PHE A 440 2.77 -2.56 -20.22
C PHE A 440 2.80 -2.29 -18.71
N VAL A 441 2.55 -3.31 -17.88
CA VAL A 441 2.62 -3.17 -16.42
C VAL A 441 4.02 -2.79 -15.95
N LYS A 442 5.07 -3.41 -16.50
CA LYS A 442 6.46 -3.02 -16.19
C LYS A 442 6.72 -1.53 -16.49
N THR A 443 6.18 -1.04 -17.60
CA THR A 443 6.32 0.37 -18.01
C THR A 443 5.58 1.31 -17.07
N ILE A 444 4.34 0.96 -16.68
CA ILE A 444 3.54 1.71 -15.71
C ILE A 444 4.25 1.78 -14.35
N LEU A 445 4.73 0.64 -13.84
CA LEU A 445 5.40 0.59 -12.55
C LEU A 445 6.67 1.44 -12.53
N ALA A 446 7.49 1.36 -13.58
CA ALA A 446 8.69 2.19 -13.69
C ALA A 446 8.35 3.70 -13.74
N ALA A 447 7.30 4.09 -14.47
CA ALA A 447 6.82 5.47 -14.50
C ALA A 447 6.28 5.92 -13.13
N TYR A 448 5.50 5.06 -12.46
CA TYR A 448 4.94 5.35 -11.13
C TYR A 448 6.04 5.53 -10.07
N GLU A 449 7.05 4.66 -10.05
CA GLU A 449 8.21 4.77 -9.17
C GLU A 449 9.00 6.05 -9.42
N SER A 450 9.22 6.41 -10.70
CA SER A 450 9.91 7.65 -11.07
C SER A 450 9.17 8.90 -10.59
N LEU A 451 7.84 8.92 -10.73
CA LEU A 451 7.00 10.03 -10.27
C LEU A 451 6.97 10.13 -8.74
N LEU A 452 6.92 9.00 -8.05
CA LEU A 452 7.02 8.94 -6.59
C LEU A 452 8.37 9.46 -6.10
N ASP A 453 9.46 9.13 -6.79
CA ASP A 453 10.79 9.57 -6.41
C ASP A 453 10.96 11.07 -6.57
N LEU A 454 10.58 11.63 -7.74
CA LEU A 454 10.56 13.08 -7.97
C LEU A 454 9.70 13.83 -6.93
N TYR A 455 8.52 13.28 -6.63
CA TYR A 455 7.63 13.85 -5.62
C TYR A 455 8.26 13.80 -4.24
N LEU A 456 8.80 12.66 -3.81
CA LEU A 456 9.33 12.49 -2.46
C LEU A 456 10.60 13.31 -2.23
N GLU A 457 11.54 13.32 -3.19
CA GLU A 457 12.80 14.08 -3.10
C GLU A 457 12.54 15.56 -2.79
N GLN A 458 11.73 16.20 -3.63
CA GLN A 458 11.50 17.63 -3.49
C GLN A 458 10.72 17.96 -2.20
N ARG A 459 9.82 17.06 -1.77
CA ARG A 459 9.07 17.21 -0.53
C ARG A 459 9.96 17.03 0.70
N LEU A 460 10.90 16.09 0.67
CA LEU A 460 11.94 15.93 1.69
C LEU A 460 12.81 17.17 1.77
N GLN A 461 13.30 17.67 0.63
CA GLN A 461 14.12 18.88 0.57
C GLN A 461 13.42 20.06 1.25
N TRP A 462 12.16 20.33 0.91
CA TRP A 462 11.41 21.43 1.52
C TRP A 462 11.16 21.24 3.02
N ALA A 463 10.83 20.01 3.43
CA ALA A 463 10.58 19.71 4.83
C ALA A 463 11.85 19.87 5.69
N LEU A 464 13.01 19.46 5.18
CA LEU A 464 14.32 19.62 5.85
C LEU A 464 14.76 21.08 5.90
N GLU A 465 14.54 21.84 4.82
CA GLU A 465 14.84 23.27 4.74
C GLU A 465 13.84 24.16 5.51
N ARG A 466 12.80 23.56 6.13
CA ARG A 466 11.70 24.26 6.82
C ARG A 466 11.01 25.31 5.96
N LYS A 467 10.94 25.08 4.64
CA LYS A 467 10.21 25.94 3.72
C LYS A 467 8.71 25.72 3.87
N MET A 468 7.91 26.73 3.52
CA MET A 468 6.46 26.58 3.41
C MET A 468 6.15 25.44 2.44
N GLU A 469 5.36 24.49 2.92
CA GLU A 469 5.09 23.24 2.24
C GLU A 469 4.16 23.47 1.04
N ASN A 470 4.70 23.51 -0.19
CA ASN A 470 3.90 23.58 -1.41
C ASN A 470 3.53 22.17 -1.88
N LYS A 471 2.25 21.89 -2.15
CA LYS A 471 1.79 20.57 -2.60
C LYS A 471 2.17 20.26 -4.07
N LEU A 472 2.60 21.26 -4.83
CA LEU A 472 2.93 21.17 -6.25
C LEU A 472 4.43 20.99 -6.46
N LEU A 473 4.81 20.12 -7.39
CA LEU A 473 6.20 19.93 -7.83
C LEU A 473 6.70 21.18 -8.57
N ASP A 474 7.82 21.74 -8.14
CA ASP A 474 8.56 22.82 -8.82
C ASP A 474 9.42 22.23 -9.94
N CYS A 475 9.05 22.51 -11.19
CA CYS A 475 9.75 22.01 -12.36
C CYS A 475 11.08 22.74 -12.59
N ASP A 476 11.24 23.95 -12.05
CA ASP A 476 12.46 24.76 -12.24
C ASP A 476 13.62 24.23 -11.38
N LEU A 477 13.33 23.38 -10.38
CA LEU A 477 14.34 22.69 -9.57
C LEU A 477 14.81 21.37 -10.19
N LEU A 478 14.14 20.89 -11.24
CA LEU A 478 14.50 19.65 -11.91
C LEU A 478 15.60 19.88 -12.94
N ASN A 479 16.58 19.00 -12.96
CA ASN A 479 17.59 18.97 -14.03
C ASN A 479 16.98 18.46 -15.35
N LEU A 480 17.69 18.61 -16.47
CA LEU A 480 17.19 18.23 -17.80
C LEU A 480 16.76 16.76 -17.89
N HIS A 481 17.46 15.89 -17.16
CA HIS A 481 17.19 14.45 -17.13
C HIS A 481 15.91 14.14 -16.36
N GLU A 482 15.72 14.75 -15.20
CA GLU A 482 14.50 14.65 -14.40
C GLU A 482 13.29 15.21 -15.13
N GLN A 483 13.45 16.32 -15.87
CA GLN A 483 12.38 16.89 -16.69
C GLN A 483 11.95 15.93 -17.81
N GLU A 484 12.89 15.26 -18.47
CA GLU A 484 12.57 14.26 -19.49
C GLU A 484 11.93 13.01 -18.87
N LEU A 485 12.45 12.54 -17.73
CA LEU A 485 11.87 11.43 -16.98
C LEU A 485 10.42 11.72 -16.56
N LEU A 486 10.16 12.94 -16.08
CA LEU A 486 8.82 13.41 -15.76
C LEU A 486 7.90 13.34 -16.99
N ARG A 487 8.32 13.89 -18.13
CA ARG A 487 7.51 13.86 -19.37
C ARG A 487 7.20 12.43 -19.83
N ILE A 488 8.21 11.57 -19.89
CA ILE A 488 8.05 10.17 -20.30
C ILE A 488 7.11 9.42 -19.35
N SER A 489 7.24 9.65 -18.04
CA SER A 489 6.40 9.02 -17.03
C SER A 489 4.95 9.48 -17.15
N LEU A 490 4.71 10.79 -17.30
CA LEU A 490 3.37 11.34 -17.51
C LEU A 490 2.72 10.84 -18.81
N ARG A 491 3.50 10.61 -19.87
CA ARG A 491 3.01 10.03 -21.13
C ARG A 491 2.51 8.60 -20.89
N THR A 492 3.21 7.84 -20.05
CA THR A 492 2.80 6.49 -19.65
C THR A 492 1.50 6.53 -18.83
N VAL A 493 1.37 7.45 -17.89
CA VAL A 493 0.12 7.64 -17.12
C VAL A 493 -1.04 7.99 -18.05
N LYS A 494 -0.80 8.88 -19.04
CA LYS A 494 -1.80 9.23 -20.05
C LYS A 494 -2.29 8.01 -20.83
N ARG A 495 -1.38 7.13 -21.28
CA ARG A 495 -1.75 5.88 -21.96
C ARG A 495 -2.56 4.95 -21.09
N LEU A 496 -2.19 4.79 -19.83
CA LEU A 496 -2.96 3.98 -18.87
C LEU A 496 -4.38 4.53 -18.71
N GLN A 497 -4.52 5.85 -18.59
CA GLN A 497 -5.82 6.50 -18.47
C GLN A 497 -6.66 6.34 -19.75
N GLU A 498 -6.09 6.60 -20.92
CA GLU A 498 -6.76 6.43 -22.22
C GLU A 498 -7.19 4.97 -22.44
N ARG A 499 -6.34 4.01 -22.05
CA ARG A 499 -6.68 2.58 -22.12
C ARG A 499 -7.85 2.24 -21.20
N LEU A 500 -7.83 2.71 -19.95
CA LEU A 500 -8.93 2.52 -19.01
C LEU A 500 -10.25 3.10 -19.54
N GLN A 501 -10.21 4.32 -20.10
CA GLN A 501 -11.39 4.97 -20.67
C GLN A 501 -11.94 4.21 -21.88
N GLY A 502 -11.05 3.72 -22.76
CA GLY A 502 -11.44 2.87 -23.89
C GLY A 502 -12.08 1.56 -23.44
N ASP A 503 -11.49 0.87 -22.45
CA ASP A 503 -11.99 -0.41 -21.93
C ASP A 503 -13.31 -0.28 -21.16
N PHE A 504 -13.71 0.93 -20.75
CA PHE A 504 -14.97 1.24 -20.06
C PHE A 504 -15.95 2.05 -20.91
N GLU A 505 -15.65 2.29 -22.20
CA GLU A 505 -16.48 3.07 -23.14
C GLU A 505 -16.85 4.46 -22.60
N VAL A 506 -15.89 5.14 -21.97
CA VAL A 506 -16.04 6.52 -21.48
C VAL A 506 -15.48 7.47 -22.54
N ASP A 507 -16.36 8.07 -23.32
CA ASP A 507 -15.99 9.05 -24.34
C ASP A 507 -15.51 10.37 -23.70
N ILE A 508 -14.29 10.77 -24.03
CA ILE A 508 -13.83 12.14 -23.78
C ILE A 508 -14.14 12.96 -25.02
N TRP A 509 -15.21 13.74 -24.97
CA TRP A 509 -15.46 14.82 -25.95
C TRP A 509 -14.58 16.03 -25.65
#